data_AF-A0A940M8I2-F1
#
_entry.id   AF-A0A940M8I2-F1
#
_cell.length_a   1.000
_cell.length_b   1.000
_cell.length_c   1.000
_cell.angle_alpha   90.00
_cell.angle_beta   90.00
_cell.angle_gamma   90.00
#
_symmetry.space_group_name_H-M   'P 1'
#
loop_
_entity.id
_entity.type
_entity.pdbx_description
1 polymer ?
#
loop_
_entity_poly.entity_id
_entity_poly.type
_entity_poly.pdbx_seq_one_letter_code
_entity_poly.pdbx_strand_id
1 'polypeptide(L)'
;MSSWILGLALAAFAALLAVLYLWLVRRPETETAAGLRALANLRWREFATIIGQAMQQRGLRDASHGPEQGNDSTSSQLLMTDGENRWLLSCKHGMAYRLGASSIDELVGAMDLAGARNGILLTQGHAERDAMAAAAAQGIEVIDGRRLWPLLKPFLPGDTTAGIEKAARAQAKRHSGIALGGALALGLAVAVLLPRLETGVAAEPAAATTAAAGPAETPPAAAADTAPAADQNAIVDNPDDATLARYQGDIARTLSAVPGITRAYWLTRATLVIDRDGSDQLVWPLICTELERYPALRTSRVQLNPRPGSEDAVRWRQCRTV
;
A
#
# COMPACT_ATOMS: atom_id res chain seq x y z
N MET A 1 38.52 -26.80 -4.55
CA MET A 1 37.64 -25.89 -5.33
C MET A 1 37.45 -24.63 -4.52
N SER A 2 37.73 -23.47 -5.11
CA SER A 2 37.87 -22.18 -4.42
C SER A 2 36.55 -21.73 -3.78
N SER A 3 36.57 -21.49 -2.47
CA SER A 3 35.44 -21.01 -1.64
C SER A 3 34.76 -19.75 -2.22
N TRP A 4 35.51 -18.91 -2.92
CA TRP A 4 34.98 -17.75 -3.66
C TRP A 4 33.98 -18.09 -4.77
N ILE A 5 34.17 -19.21 -5.48
CA ILE A 5 33.25 -19.62 -6.56
C ILE A 5 31.89 -20.00 -5.98
N LEU A 6 31.89 -20.69 -4.82
CA LEU A 6 30.66 -21.05 -4.11
C LEU A 6 29.93 -19.81 -3.58
N GLY A 7 30.64 -18.81 -3.05
CA GLY A 7 30.06 -17.55 -2.59
C GLY A 7 29.41 -16.75 -3.72
N LEU A 8 30.09 -16.63 -4.87
CA LEU A 8 29.55 -15.95 -6.05
C LEU A 8 28.36 -16.70 -6.66
N ALA A 9 28.41 -18.04 -6.70
CA ALA A 9 27.31 -18.86 -7.20
C ALA A 9 26.06 -18.71 -6.31
N LEU A 10 26.22 -18.71 -4.98
CA LEU A 10 25.11 -18.52 -4.05
C LEU A 10 24.51 -17.11 -4.16
N ALA A 11 25.35 -16.07 -4.28
CA ALA A 11 24.89 -14.70 -4.48
C ALA A 11 24.11 -14.53 -5.80
N ALA A 12 24.61 -15.11 -6.89
CA ALA A 12 23.93 -15.11 -8.18
C ALA A 12 22.59 -15.85 -8.12
N PHE A 13 22.54 -16.99 -7.42
CA PHE A 13 21.31 -17.75 -7.22
C PHE A 13 20.28 -16.97 -6.39
N ALA A 14 20.70 -16.33 -5.30
CA ALA A 14 19.82 -15.48 -4.49
C ALA A 14 19.29 -14.27 -5.29
N ALA A 15 20.14 -13.64 -6.11
CA ALA A 15 19.73 -12.56 -7.00
C ALA A 15 18.71 -13.03 -8.04
N LEU A 16 18.92 -14.19 -8.65
CA LEU A 16 17.99 -14.79 -9.59
C LEU A 16 16.62 -15.04 -8.93
N LEU A 17 16.60 -15.66 -7.75
CA LEU A 17 15.36 -15.90 -7.00
C LEU A 17 14.65 -14.59 -6.63
N ALA A 18 15.39 -13.56 -6.21
CA ALA A 18 14.82 -12.26 -5.90
C ALA A 18 14.20 -11.61 -7.14
N VAL A 19 14.89 -11.62 -8.28
CA VAL A 19 14.35 -11.12 -9.55
C VAL A 19 13.11 -11.91 -9.96
N LEU A 20 13.16 -13.24 -9.88
CA LEU A 20 12.03 -14.11 -10.20
C LEU A 20 10.81 -13.79 -9.32
N TYR A 21 11.01 -13.64 -8.00
CA TYR A 21 9.96 -13.26 -7.05
C TYR A 21 9.37 -11.88 -7.37
N LEU A 22 10.22 -10.89 -7.65
CA LEU A 22 9.77 -9.53 -8.00
C LEU A 22 8.94 -9.52 -9.28
N TRP A 23 9.30 -10.34 -10.27
CA TRP A 23 8.60 -10.41 -11.56
C TRP A 23 7.34 -11.28 -11.53
N LEU A 24 7.37 -12.42 -10.86
CA LEU A 24 6.27 -13.38 -10.86
C LEU A 24 5.21 -13.10 -9.78
N VAL A 25 5.61 -12.53 -8.64
CA VAL A 25 4.71 -12.33 -7.49
C VAL A 25 4.46 -10.85 -7.26
N ARG A 26 5.52 -10.06 -7.06
CA ARG A 26 5.36 -8.66 -6.64
C ARG A 26 4.80 -7.77 -7.75
N ARG A 27 5.18 -8.00 -9.00
CA ARG A 27 4.69 -7.24 -10.16
C ARG A 27 3.17 -7.38 -10.36
N PRO A 28 2.57 -8.59 -10.45
CA PRO A 28 1.12 -8.68 -10.59
C PRO A 28 0.38 -8.14 -9.37
N GLU A 29 0.94 -8.25 -8.16
CA GLU A 29 0.36 -7.62 -6.96
C GLU A 29 0.36 -6.09 -7.05
N THR A 30 1.45 -5.47 -7.50
CA THR A 30 1.50 -4.01 -7.68
C THR A 30 0.56 -3.54 -8.78
N GLU A 31 0.45 -4.29 -9.87
CA GLU A 31 -0.50 -4.03 -10.96
C GLU A 31 -1.94 -4.11 -10.45
N THR A 32 -2.31 -5.18 -9.75
CA THR A 32 -3.64 -5.35 -9.16
C THR A 32 -3.96 -4.25 -8.16
N ALA A 33 -3.03 -3.90 -7.27
CA ALA A 33 -3.25 -2.84 -6.30
C ALA A 33 -3.44 -1.47 -6.98
N ALA A 34 -2.69 -1.17 -8.03
CA ALA A 34 -2.85 0.05 -8.82
C ALA A 34 -4.18 0.07 -9.60
N GLY A 35 -4.56 -1.07 -10.17
CA GLY A 35 -5.82 -1.25 -10.87
C GLY A 35 -7.05 -1.12 -9.96
N LEU A 36 -7.01 -1.71 -8.77
CA LEU A 36 -8.07 -1.56 -7.77
C LEU A 36 -8.21 -0.10 -7.30
N ARG A 37 -7.10 0.65 -7.16
CA ARG A 37 -7.17 2.09 -6.86
C ARG A 37 -7.81 2.88 -8.00
N ALA A 38 -7.50 2.53 -9.26
CA ALA A 38 -8.15 3.15 -10.41
C ALA A 38 -9.65 2.87 -10.41
N LEU A 39 -10.06 1.62 -10.16
CA LEU A 39 -11.47 1.23 -10.02
C LEU A 39 -12.17 1.96 -8.86
N ALA A 40 -11.50 2.13 -7.72
CA ALA A 40 -12.04 2.83 -6.56
C ALA A 40 -12.33 4.31 -6.83
N ASN A 41 -11.61 4.92 -7.76
CA ASN A 41 -11.76 6.32 -8.16
C ASN A 41 -12.81 6.54 -9.26
N LEU A 42 -13.35 5.47 -9.87
CA LEU A 42 -14.42 5.58 -10.85
C LEU A 42 -15.72 5.97 -10.18
N ARG A 43 -16.59 6.69 -10.91
CA ARG A 43 -17.96 6.92 -10.46
C ARG A 43 -18.71 5.58 -10.47
N TRP A 44 -19.65 5.41 -9.54
CA TRP A 44 -20.45 4.18 -9.44
C TRP A 44 -21.05 3.75 -10.79
N ARG A 45 -21.62 4.70 -11.55
CA ARG A 45 -22.20 4.43 -12.89
C ARG A 45 -21.19 3.85 -13.88
N GLU A 46 -19.96 4.36 -13.90
CA GLU A 46 -18.90 3.87 -14.80
C GLU A 46 -18.47 2.46 -14.39
N PHE A 47 -18.30 2.25 -13.09
CA PHE A 47 -17.93 0.96 -12.54
C PHE A 47 -19.02 -0.11 -12.74
N ALA A 48 -20.29 0.23 -12.52
CA ALA A 48 -21.43 -0.65 -12.80
C ALA A 48 -21.51 -1.00 -14.29
N THR A 49 -21.20 -0.05 -15.18
CA THR A 49 -21.13 -0.31 -16.64
C THR A 49 -20.06 -1.36 -16.96
N ILE A 50 -18.86 -1.21 -16.38
CA ILE A 50 -17.74 -2.15 -16.57
C ILE A 50 -18.08 -3.54 -16.02
N ILE A 51 -18.70 -3.62 -14.84
CA ILE A 51 -19.19 -4.90 -14.28
C ILE A 51 -20.23 -5.51 -15.23
N GLY A 52 -21.21 -4.74 -15.69
CA GLY A 52 -22.23 -5.21 -16.62
C GLY A 52 -21.62 -5.81 -17.90
N GLN A 53 -20.63 -5.14 -18.50
CA GLN A 53 -19.90 -5.64 -19.66
C GLN A 53 -19.14 -6.94 -19.36
N ALA A 54 -18.46 -7.02 -18.21
CA ALA A 54 -17.76 -8.23 -17.79
C ALA A 54 -18.70 -9.41 -17.58
N MET A 55 -19.89 -9.17 -17.04
CA MET A 55 -20.91 -10.18 -16.81
C MET A 55 -21.61 -10.61 -18.10
N GLN A 56 -21.79 -9.68 -19.04
CA GLN A 56 -22.24 -9.99 -20.41
C GLN A 56 -21.29 -10.93 -21.14
N GLN A 57 -19.96 -10.77 -20.99
CA GLN A 57 -19.01 -11.73 -21.52
C GLN A 57 -19.16 -13.13 -20.90
N ARG A 58 -19.66 -13.20 -19.65
CA ARG A 58 -20.00 -14.46 -18.96
C ARG A 58 -21.38 -15.01 -19.33
N GLY A 59 -22.10 -14.38 -20.26
CA GLY A 59 -23.42 -14.81 -20.72
C GLY A 59 -24.60 -14.22 -19.94
N LEU A 60 -24.35 -13.35 -18.94
CA LEU A 60 -25.40 -12.69 -18.17
C LEU A 60 -25.87 -11.41 -18.87
N ARG A 61 -27.18 -11.26 -19.07
CA ARG A 61 -27.79 -10.07 -19.67
C ARG A 61 -28.53 -9.27 -18.62
N ASP A 62 -28.71 -7.97 -18.88
CA ASP A 62 -29.47 -7.10 -17.98
C ASP A 62 -30.93 -7.58 -17.92
N ALA A 63 -31.43 -7.83 -16.70
CA ALA A 63 -32.81 -8.24 -16.47
C ALA A 63 -33.75 -7.05 -16.25
N SER A 64 -33.23 -5.82 -16.28
CA SER A 64 -33.95 -4.56 -15.99
C SER A 64 -34.82 -4.05 -17.15
N HIS A 65 -35.00 -4.83 -18.23
CA HIS A 65 -35.88 -4.49 -19.34
C HIS A 65 -37.35 -4.84 -19.03
N GLY A 66 -37.96 -4.11 -18.09
CA GLY A 66 -39.41 -4.10 -17.84
C GLY A 66 -39.91 -2.66 -17.64
N PRO A 67 -41.13 -2.29 -18.08
CA PRO A 67 -41.58 -0.90 -18.13
C PRO A 67 -41.83 -0.23 -16.77
N GLU A 68 -41.72 -0.94 -15.64
CA GLU A 68 -42.14 -0.45 -14.32
C GLU A 68 -41.18 -0.80 -13.17
N GLN A 69 -39.88 -0.58 -13.33
CA GLN A 69 -39.03 -0.39 -12.15
C GLN A 69 -38.00 0.68 -12.42
N GLY A 70 -38.13 1.77 -11.66
CA GLY A 70 -37.20 2.88 -11.68
C GLY A 70 -35.78 2.34 -11.61
N ASN A 71 -34.97 2.82 -12.55
CA ASN A 71 -33.54 2.82 -12.49
C ASN A 71 -33.11 3.49 -11.18
N ASP A 72 -33.15 2.77 -10.07
CA ASP A 72 -32.51 3.21 -8.83
C ASP A 72 -31.02 2.95 -8.99
N SER A 73 -30.40 3.77 -9.86
CA SER A 73 -28.96 3.79 -10.16
C SER A 73 -28.10 4.11 -8.94
N THR A 74 -28.73 4.30 -7.78
CA THR A 74 -28.16 4.55 -6.47
C THR A 74 -27.80 3.25 -5.75
N SER A 75 -28.46 2.15 -6.10
CA SER A 75 -28.28 0.86 -5.43
C SER A 75 -26.99 0.20 -5.89
N SER A 76 -26.19 -0.32 -4.96
CA SER A 76 -24.98 -1.09 -5.30
C SER A 76 -25.29 -2.51 -5.81
N GLN A 77 -26.46 -2.70 -6.44
CA GLN A 77 -27.01 -3.98 -6.85
C GLN A 77 -27.43 -3.92 -8.32
N LEU A 78 -27.21 -5.02 -9.05
CA LEU A 78 -27.54 -5.16 -10.45
C LEU A 78 -28.25 -6.50 -10.66
N LEU A 79 -29.42 -6.49 -11.30
CA LEU A 79 -30.19 -7.70 -11.56
C LEU A 79 -29.96 -8.14 -13.01
N MET A 80 -29.50 -9.37 -13.18
CA MET A 80 -29.16 -9.96 -14.47
C MET A 80 -29.85 -11.31 -14.68
N THR A 81 -29.79 -11.84 -15.89
CA THR A 81 -30.37 -13.14 -16.26
C THR A 81 -29.48 -13.87 -17.24
N ASP A 82 -29.35 -15.19 -17.09
CA ASP A 82 -28.73 -16.07 -18.10
C ASP A 82 -29.76 -16.56 -19.15
N GLY A 83 -31.04 -16.22 -18.96
CA GLY A 83 -32.18 -16.68 -19.75
C GLY A 83 -33.11 -17.62 -19.00
N GLU A 84 -32.58 -18.42 -18.08
CA GLU A 84 -33.33 -19.40 -17.28
C GLU A 84 -33.47 -18.98 -15.81
N ASN A 85 -32.41 -18.42 -15.24
CA ASN A 85 -32.33 -18.01 -13.85
C ASN A 85 -31.99 -16.52 -13.73
N ARG A 86 -32.58 -15.86 -12.73
CA ARG A 86 -32.21 -14.50 -12.34
C ARG A 86 -30.99 -14.52 -11.41
N TRP A 87 -30.09 -13.60 -11.65
CA TRP A 87 -28.83 -13.40 -10.95
C TRP A 87 -28.83 -12.04 -10.28
N LEU A 88 -28.62 -11.98 -8.96
CA LEU A 88 -28.43 -10.72 -8.26
C LEU A 88 -26.95 -10.48 -8.02
N LEU A 89 -26.43 -9.39 -8.57
CA LEU A 89 -25.08 -8.94 -8.35
C LEU A 89 -25.12 -7.84 -7.30
N SER A 90 -24.37 -7.98 -6.23
CA SER A 90 -24.14 -6.88 -5.29
C SER A 90 -22.67 -6.52 -5.32
N CYS A 91 -22.37 -5.23 -5.36
CA CYS A 91 -21.00 -4.75 -5.25
C CYS A 91 -20.83 -3.89 -4.01
N LYS A 92 -19.89 -4.24 -3.15
CA LYS A 92 -19.47 -3.41 -2.02
C LYS A 92 -18.26 -2.59 -2.46
N HIS A 93 -18.45 -1.27 -2.61
CA HIS A 93 -17.40 -0.36 -3.08
C HIS A 93 -16.39 -0.03 -1.97
N GLY A 94 -15.12 0.10 -2.35
CA GLY A 94 -14.03 0.51 -1.45
C GLY A 94 -13.01 -0.59 -1.14
N MET A 95 -11.73 -0.21 -1.21
CA MET A 95 -10.60 -1.13 -1.00
C MET A 95 -10.38 -1.54 0.46
N ALA A 96 -10.87 -0.75 1.41
CA ALA A 96 -10.77 -1.06 2.84
C ALA A 96 -11.87 -2.02 3.32
N TYR A 97 -12.83 -2.34 2.46
CA TYR A 97 -13.96 -3.19 2.84
C TYR A 97 -13.48 -4.62 3.11
N ARG A 98 -13.96 -5.20 4.21
CA ARG A 98 -13.74 -6.60 4.54
C ARG A 98 -15.09 -7.30 4.53
N LEU A 99 -15.24 -8.23 3.60
CA LEU A 99 -16.46 -9.02 3.43
C LEU A 99 -16.49 -10.07 4.54
N GLY A 100 -17.51 -10.02 5.39
CA GLY A 100 -17.79 -11.03 6.43
C GLY A 100 -19.05 -11.84 6.10
N ALA A 101 -19.36 -12.84 6.93
CA ALA A 101 -20.56 -13.67 6.74
C ALA A 101 -21.87 -12.85 6.66
N SER A 102 -21.99 -11.77 7.41
CA SER A 102 -23.19 -10.91 7.40
C SER A 102 -23.47 -10.25 6.04
N SER A 103 -22.43 -9.97 5.24
CA SER A 103 -22.60 -9.43 3.88
C SER A 103 -23.19 -10.48 2.93
N ILE A 104 -22.97 -11.77 3.21
CA ILE A 104 -23.57 -12.87 2.46
C ILE A 104 -25.04 -13.00 2.84
N ASP A 105 -25.37 -12.96 4.13
CA ASP A 105 -26.76 -13.03 4.61
C ASP A 105 -27.61 -11.88 4.07
N GLU A 106 -27.03 -10.66 4.02
CA GLU A 106 -27.66 -9.49 3.39
C GLU A 106 -27.96 -9.74 1.90
N LEU A 107 -27.03 -10.37 1.17
CA LEU A 107 -27.22 -10.70 -0.23
C LEU A 107 -28.29 -11.79 -0.42
N VAL A 108 -28.32 -12.81 0.44
CA VAL A 108 -29.36 -13.86 0.41
C VAL A 108 -30.74 -13.23 0.58
N GLY A 109 -30.92 -12.36 1.58
CA GLY A 109 -32.19 -11.66 1.76
C GLY A 109 -32.58 -10.80 0.57
N ALA A 110 -31.62 -10.12 -0.05
CA ALA A 110 -31.86 -9.35 -1.27
C ALA A 110 -32.20 -10.24 -2.48
N MET A 111 -31.59 -11.43 -2.59
CA MET A 111 -31.89 -12.42 -3.62
C MET A 111 -33.32 -12.93 -3.50
N ASP A 112 -33.78 -13.23 -2.27
CA ASP A 112 -35.14 -13.68 -1.99
C ASP A 112 -36.17 -12.61 -2.41
N LEU A 113 -35.91 -11.34 -2.08
CA LEU A 113 -36.76 -10.21 -2.46
C LEU A 113 -36.78 -9.97 -3.98
N ALA A 114 -35.65 -10.17 -4.66
CA ALA A 114 -35.53 -9.98 -6.10
C ALA A 114 -35.99 -11.20 -6.93
N GLY A 115 -36.30 -12.33 -6.27
CA GLY A 115 -36.57 -13.61 -6.93
C GLY A 115 -35.35 -14.13 -7.73
N ALA A 116 -34.15 -13.83 -7.26
CA ALA A 116 -32.90 -14.28 -7.87
C ALA A 116 -32.45 -15.61 -7.25
N ARG A 117 -32.24 -16.62 -8.09
CA ARG A 117 -31.80 -17.94 -7.63
C ARG A 117 -30.30 -18.01 -7.38
N ASN A 118 -29.54 -17.16 -8.08
CA ASN A 118 -28.09 -17.12 -8.04
C ASN A 118 -27.60 -15.72 -7.64
N GLY A 119 -26.46 -15.65 -6.95
CA GLY A 119 -25.90 -14.40 -6.44
C GLY A 119 -24.41 -14.27 -6.72
N ILE A 120 -23.97 -13.05 -7.04
CA ILE A 120 -22.54 -12.70 -7.14
C ILE A 120 -22.26 -11.50 -6.25
N LEU A 121 -21.31 -11.61 -5.34
CA LEU A 121 -20.86 -10.52 -4.50
C LEU A 121 -19.46 -10.06 -4.93
N LEU A 122 -19.36 -8.81 -5.38
CA LEU A 122 -18.12 -8.20 -5.83
C LEU A 122 -17.61 -7.21 -4.77
N THR A 123 -16.30 -7.20 -4.53
CA THR A 123 -15.66 -6.19 -3.69
C THR A 123 -14.25 -5.86 -4.18
N GLN A 124 -13.88 -4.58 -4.09
CA GLN A 124 -12.50 -4.13 -4.33
C GLN A 124 -11.58 -4.45 -3.14
N GLY A 125 -12.17 -4.71 -1.97
CA GLY A 125 -11.47 -5.09 -0.76
C GLY A 125 -11.17 -6.58 -0.71
N HIS A 126 -11.19 -7.14 0.50
CA HIS A 126 -10.87 -8.54 0.74
C HIS A 126 -12.03 -9.28 1.36
N ALA A 127 -12.27 -10.50 0.91
CA ALA A 127 -13.25 -11.38 1.52
C ALA A 127 -12.58 -12.28 2.55
N GLU A 128 -13.10 -12.24 3.78
CA GLU A 128 -12.61 -13.04 4.88
C GLU A 128 -12.99 -14.52 4.72
N ARG A 129 -12.34 -15.39 5.50
CA ARG A 129 -12.52 -16.85 5.38
C ARG A 129 -13.95 -17.29 5.74
N ASP A 130 -14.56 -16.63 6.69
CA ASP A 130 -15.96 -16.83 7.09
C ASP A 130 -16.93 -16.44 5.96
N ALA A 131 -16.70 -15.32 5.28
CA ALA A 131 -17.50 -14.92 4.12
C ALA A 131 -17.42 -15.93 2.98
N MET A 132 -16.21 -16.45 2.70
CA MET A 132 -16.04 -17.50 1.69
C MET A 132 -16.75 -18.80 2.06
N ALA A 133 -16.71 -19.19 3.34
CA ALA A 133 -17.41 -20.38 3.83
C ALA A 133 -18.94 -20.21 3.76
N ALA A 134 -19.46 -19.06 4.18
CA ALA A 134 -20.89 -18.73 4.09
C ALA A 134 -21.37 -18.68 2.63
N ALA A 135 -20.58 -18.05 1.75
CA ALA A 135 -20.89 -18.00 0.33
C ALA A 135 -20.96 -19.39 -0.31
N ALA A 136 -20.01 -20.27 0.02
CA ALA A 136 -20.01 -21.65 -0.46
C ALA A 136 -21.25 -22.44 0.01
N ALA A 137 -21.71 -22.21 1.25
CA ALA A 137 -22.90 -22.86 1.78
C ALA A 137 -24.20 -22.39 1.08
N GLN A 138 -24.26 -21.12 0.69
CA GLN A 138 -25.42 -20.50 0.04
C GLN A 138 -25.36 -20.53 -1.51
N GLY A 139 -24.29 -21.10 -2.09
CA GLY A 139 -24.10 -21.12 -3.55
C GLY A 139 -23.86 -19.74 -4.17
N ILE A 140 -23.34 -18.78 -3.39
CA ILE A 140 -23.03 -17.42 -3.84
C ILE A 140 -21.58 -17.35 -4.33
N GLU A 141 -21.35 -16.69 -5.47
CA GLU A 141 -20.01 -16.44 -5.97
C GLU A 141 -19.42 -15.16 -5.35
N VAL A 142 -18.24 -15.24 -4.75
CA VAL A 142 -17.52 -14.07 -4.21
C VAL A 142 -16.32 -13.74 -5.08
N ILE A 143 -16.27 -12.49 -5.55
CA ILE A 143 -15.17 -11.93 -6.33
C ILE A 143 -14.52 -10.81 -5.51
N ASP A 144 -13.40 -11.14 -4.86
CA ASP A 144 -12.60 -10.18 -4.07
C ASP A 144 -11.60 -9.41 -4.94
N GLY A 145 -10.92 -8.42 -4.36
CA GLY A 145 -9.99 -7.56 -5.11
C GLY A 145 -8.92 -8.30 -5.91
N ARG A 146 -8.47 -9.48 -5.43
CA ARG A 146 -7.46 -10.30 -6.13
C ARG A 146 -7.97 -10.85 -7.45
N ARG A 147 -9.25 -11.22 -7.51
CA ARG A 147 -9.92 -11.74 -8.71
C ARG A 147 -10.62 -10.66 -9.53
N LEU A 148 -11.01 -9.57 -8.88
CA LEU A 148 -11.76 -8.47 -9.48
C LEU A 148 -10.94 -7.74 -10.56
N TRP A 149 -9.69 -7.39 -10.27
CA TRP A 149 -8.88 -6.64 -11.25
C TRP A 149 -8.66 -7.41 -12.56
N PRO A 150 -8.19 -8.67 -12.56
CA PRO A 150 -8.03 -9.45 -13.79
C PRO A 150 -9.34 -9.61 -14.58
N LEU A 151 -10.47 -9.71 -13.88
CA LEU A 151 -11.79 -9.85 -14.49
C LEU A 151 -12.22 -8.56 -15.22
N LEU A 152 -12.01 -7.40 -14.60
CA LEU A 152 -12.48 -6.12 -15.14
C LEU A 152 -11.47 -5.45 -16.08
N LYS A 153 -10.17 -5.73 -15.93
CA LYS A 153 -9.08 -5.13 -16.71
C LYS A 153 -9.34 -5.06 -18.22
N PRO A 154 -9.86 -6.10 -18.91
CA PRO A 154 -10.11 -6.05 -20.35
C PRO A 154 -11.15 -5.00 -20.79
N PHE A 155 -11.99 -4.54 -19.87
CA PHE A 155 -13.10 -3.62 -20.14
C PHE A 155 -12.81 -2.18 -19.77
N LEU A 156 -11.64 -1.91 -19.17
CA LEU A 156 -11.20 -0.55 -18.88
C LEU A 156 -10.63 0.14 -20.12
N PRO A 157 -10.65 1.49 -20.18
CA PRO A 157 -9.98 2.24 -21.23
C PRO A 157 -8.49 1.83 -21.37
N GLY A 158 -8.07 1.59 -22.61
CA GLY A 158 -6.73 1.08 -22.93
C GLY A 158 -5.58 1.94 -22.39
N ASP A 159 -5.74 3.26 -22.37
CA ASP A 159 -4.72 4.17 -21.84
C ASP A 159 -4.52 4.00 -20.33
N THR A 160 -5.61 3.75 -19.60
CA THR A 160 -5.56 3.55 -18.14
C THR A 160 -4.85 2.24 -17.81
N THR A 161 -5.22 1.15 -18.50
CA THR A 161 -4.61 -0.18 -18.28
C THR A 161 -3.13 -0.20 -18.72
N ALA A 162 -2.81 0.39 -19.87
CA ALA A 162 -1.42 0.50 -20.35
C ALA A 162 -0.56 1.34 -19.40
N GLY A 163 -1.09 2.44 -18.85
CA GLY A 163 -0.41 3.26 -17.85
C GLY A 163 -0.08 2.48 -16.57
N ILE A 164 -1.06 1.73 -16.05
CA ILE A 164 -0.90 0.87 -14.86
C ILE A 164 0.15 -0.22 -15.11
N GLU A 165 0.08 -0.91 -16.24
CA GLU A 165 1.07 -1.95 -16.60
C GLU A 165 2.49 -1.39 -16.72
N LYS A 166 2.64 -0.23 -17.38
CA LYS A 166 3.94 0.43 -17.56
C LYS A 166 4.52 0.84 -16.22
N ALA A 167 3.72 1.41 -15.32
CA ALA A 167 4.14 1.77 -13.97
C ALA A 167 4.57 0.53 -13.15
N ALA A 168 3.77 -0.55 -13.17
CA ALA A 168 4.10 -1.79 -12.47
C ALA A 168 5.40 -2.43 -13.00
N ARG A 169 5.60 -2.45 -14.33
CA ARG A 169 6.84 -2.92 -14.96
C ARG A 169 8.04 -2.04 -14.59
N ALA A 170 7.87 -0.72 -14.58
CA ALA A 170 8.96 0.21 -14.22
C ALA A 170 9.39 0.02 -12.76
N GLN A 171 8.43 -0.15 -11.84
CA GLN A 171 8.72 -0.44 -10.44
C GLN A 171 9.45 -1.79 -10.26
N ALA A 172 8.98 -2.85 -10.95
CA ALA A 172 9.64 -4.16 -10.92
C ALA A 172 11.08 -4.08 -11.45
N LYS A 173 11.33 -3.31 -12.52
CA LYS A 173 12.68 -3.06 -13.06
C LYS A 173 13.58 -2.34 -12.05
N ARG A 174 13.10 -1.27 -11.41
CA ARG A 174 13.85 -0.54 -10.38
C ARG A 174 14.24 -1.44 -9.21
N HIS A 175 13.29 -2.20 -8.66
CA HIS A 175 13.56 -3.12 -7.55
C HIS A 175 14.49 -4.27 -7.97
N SER A 176 14.36 -4.77 -9.20
CA SER A 176 15.28 -5.79 -9.74
C SER A 176 16.71 -5.25 -9.84
N GLY A 177 16.88 -4.00 -10.31
CA GLY A 177 18.18 -3.33 -10.36
C GLY A 177 18.82 -3.16 -8.98
N ILE A 178 18.04 -2.77 -7.97
CA ILE A 178 18.51 -2.68 -6.57
C ILE A 178 18.91 -4.05 -6.03
N ALA A 179 18.11 -5.09 -6.27
CA ALA A 179 18.41 -6.45 -5.82
C ALA A 179 19.69 -7.01 -6.46
N LEU A 180 19.87 -6.79 -7.77
CA LEU A 180 21.08 -7.17 -8.50
C LEU A 180 22.31 -6.40 -8.01
N GLY A 181 22.19 -5.08 -7.84
CA GLY A 181 23.26 -4.24 -7.31
C GLY A 181 23.66 -4.62 -5.88
N GLY A 182 22.67 -4.87 -5.02
CA GLY A 182 22.90 -5.33 -3.64
C GLY A 182 23.57 -6.71 -3.58
N ALA A 183 23.16 -7.65 -4.44
CA ALA A 183 23.80 -8.97 -4.53
C ALA A 183 25.25 -8.88 -5.04
N LEU A 184 25.52 -8.01 -6.01
CA LEU A 184 26.89 -7.76 -6.50
C LEU A 184 27.78 -7.14 -5.42
N ALA A 185 27.28 -6.12 -4.71
CA ALA A 185 28.02 -5.46 -3.64
C ALA A 185 28.30 -6.42 -2.46
N LEU A 186 27.30 -7.21 -2.05
CA LEU A 186 27.45 -8.23 -1.01
C LEU A 186 28.43 -9.32 -1.46
N GLY A 187 28.31 -9.79 -2.69
CA GLY A 187 29.22 -10.76 -3.29
C GLY A 187 30.66 -10.26 -3.25
N LEU A 188 30.92 -9.02 -3.68
CA LEU A 188 32.24 -8.38 -3.63
C LEU A 188 32.77 -8.25 -2.19
N ALA A 189 31.94 -7.83 -1.24
CA ALA A 189 32.32 -7.68 0.16
C ALA A 189 32.71 -9.02 0.80
N VAL A 190 31.91 -10.07 0.58
CA VAL A 190 32.20 -11.45 0.99
C VAL A 190 33.52 -11.91 0.38
N ALA A 191 33.72 -11.64 -0.91
CA ALA A 191 34.94 -11.97 -1.61
C ALA A 191 36.17 -11.33 -0.93
N VAL A 192 36.14 -10.01 -0.68
CA VAL A 192 37.28 -9.28 -0.09
C VAL A 192 37.51 -9.62 1.39
N LEU A 193 36.44 -9.82 2.17
CA LEU A 193 36.51 -9.90 3.62
C LEU A 193 36.79 -11.32 4.17
N LEU A 194 36.26 -12.38 3.54
CA LEU A 194 36.53 -13.76 3.97
C LEU A 194 38.02 -14.15 4.00
N PRO A 195 38.83 -13.90 2.95
CA PRO A 195 40.25 -14.25 2.97
C PRO A 195 41.04 -13.42 3.99
N ARG A 196 40.59 -12.20 4.32
CA ARG A 196 41.18 -11.36 5.40
C ARG A 196 40.90 -11.94 6.79
N LEU A 197 39.73 -12.56 6.99
CA LEU A 197 39.39 -13.24 8.25
C LEU A 197 40.11 -14.58 8.37
N GLU A 198 40.27 -15.32 7.27
CA GLU A 198 41.03 -16.59 7.25
C GLU A 198 42.54 -16.36 7.49
N THR A 199 43.11 -15.27 6.98
CA THR A 199 44.52 -14.90 7.21
C THR A 199 44.77 -14.24 8.58
N GLY A 200 43.73 -13.67 9.21
CA GLY A 200 43.81 -13.06 10.54
C GLY A 200 43.91 -14.04 11.72
N VAL A 201 43.83 -15.35 11.48
CA VAL A 201 43.97 -16.40 12.51
C VAL A 201 45.44 -16.77 12.78
N ALA A 202 46.39 -16.25 11.97
CA ALA A 202 47.84 -16.41 12.21
C ALA A 202 48.44 -15.13 12.82
N ALA A 203 47.98 -14.75 14.01
CA ALA A 203 48.68 -13.78 14.85
C ALA A 203 48.84 -14.38 16.27
N GLU A 204 50.02 -14.97 16.51
CA GLU A 204 50.50 -15.29 17.86
C GLU A 204 50.66 -14.00 18.70
N PRO A 205 50.55 -14.08 20.05
CA PRO A 205 50.25 -12.95 20.90
C PRO A 205 51.49 -12.10 21.15
N ALA A 206 51.54 -10.91 20.59
CA ALA A 206 52.50 -9.89 21.01
C ALA A 206 51.95 -9.15 22.24
N ALA A 207 52.51 -9.51 23.39
CA ALA A 207 52.74 -8.73 24.59
C ALA A 207 51.91 -7.44 24.81
N ALA A 208 51.15 -7.46 25.91
CA ALA A 208 50.62 -6.29 26.55
C ALA A 208 51.73 -5.24 26.80
N THR A 209 51.48 -4.01 26.35
CA THR A 209 52.12 -2.82 26.92
C THR A 209 51.03 -1.78 27.19
N THR A 210 50.87 -1.47 28.47
CA THR A 210 50.01 -0.41 29.00
C THR A 210 50.75 0.93 28.88
N ALA A 211 50.18 1.92 28.18
CA ALA A 211 50.45 3.36 28.35
C ALA A 211 49.37 4.12 27.56
N ALA A 212 48.37 4.70 28.20
CA ALA A 212 48.34 6.03 28.83
C ALA A 212 47.49 6.99 27.97
N ALA A 213 46.66 7.78 28.65
CA ALA A 213 45.45 8.39 28.11
C ALA A 213 45.64 9.84 27.58
N GLY A 214 44.91 10.14 26.50
CA GLY A 214 44.30 11.45 26.17
C GLY A 214 45.07 12.37 25.20
N PRO A 215 44.41 13.30 24.46
CA PRO A 215 42.98 13.65 24.43
C PRO A 215 42.33 13.59 23.02
N ALA A 216 41.03 13.94 22.98
CA ALA A 216 40.07 13.83 21.88
C ALA A 216 40.39 14.63 20.59
N GLU A 217 40.03 14.04 19.44
CA GLU A 217 39.71 14.77 18.21
C GLU A 217 38.70 13.96 17.34
N THR A 218 37.48 14.46 17.21
CA THR A 218 36.53 14.24 16.09
C THR A 218 36.95 15.19 14.93
N PRO A 219 36.54 15.12 13.62
CA PRO A 219 35.58 14.30 12.81
C PRO A 219 36.21 13.89 11.42
N PRO A 220 35.53 13.63 10.24
CA PRO A 220 34.10 13.59 9.87
C PRO A 220 33.62 12.38 9.05
N ALA A 221 32.29 12.35 8.89
CA ALA A 221 31.50 11.48 8.03
C ALA A 221 31.92 11.55 6.54
N ALA A 222 31.98 10.38 5.88
CA ALA A 222 32.16 10.27 4.44
C ALA A 222 30.80 10.28 3.72
N ALA A 223 30.72 11.15 2.73
CA ALA A 223 29.52 11.58 2.02
C ALA A 223 28.97 10.54 1.04
N ALA A 224 27.64 10.59 0.88
CA ALA A 224 26.89 9.94 -0.17
C ALA A 224 27.08 10.67 -1.51
N ASP A 225 27.10 9.90 -2.59
CA ASP A 225 27.26 10.37 -3.97
C ASP A 225 26.08 11.22 -4.46
N THR A 226 26.45 12.28 -5.18
CA THR A 226 25.59 13.33 -5.72
C THR A 226 24.95 12.91 -7.04
N ALA A 227 23.61 12.94 -7.11
CA ALA A 227 22.82 12.99 -8.35
C ALA A 227 22.13 14.37 -8.43
N PRO A 228 21.83 14.90 -9.64
CA PRO A 228 21.70 16.34 -9.86
C PRO A 228 20.54 16.95 -9.06
N ALA A 229 20.88 18.00 -8.32
CA ALA A 229 19.98 18.78 -7.48
C ALA A 229 18.91 19.48 -8.33
N ALA A 230 17.78 18.80 -8.55
CA ALA A 230 16.51 19.50 -8.55
C ALA A 230 16.37 20.13 -7.16
N ASP A 231 16.09 21.43 -7.14
CA ASP A 231 16.00 22.30 -5.97
C ASP A 231 15.52 21.52 -4.72
N GLN A 232 16.47 21.11 -3.87
CA GLN A 232 16.25 20.03 -2.89
C GLN A 232 15.25 20.44 -1.79
N ASN A 233 14.91 21.73 -1.74
CA ASN A 233 13.94 22.34 -0.83
C ASN A 233 12.61 22.69 -1.51
N ALA A 234 12.44 22.45 -2.82
CA ALA A 234 11.19 22.72 -3.49
C ALA A 234 10.12 21.69 -3.07
N ILE A 235 9.08 22.17 -2.38
CA ILE A 235 7.93 21.37 -2.01
C ILE A 235 7.04 21.18 -3.24
N VAL A 236 6.91 19.94 -3.68
CA VAL A 236 6.14 19.54 -4.86
C VAL A 236 4.76 19.00 -4.45
N ASP A 237 3.73 19.29 -5.25
CA ASP A 237 2.35 18.86 -4.98
C ASP A 237 2.15 17.34 -4.99
N ASN A 238 2.78 16.65 -5.95
CA ASN A 238 2.69 15.19 -6.13
C ASN A 238 4.08 14.55 -6.01
N PRO A 239 4.63 14.41 -4.79
CA PRO A 239 5.94 13.80 -4.55
C PRO A 239 5.92 12.30 -4.81
N ASP A 240 7.09 11.72 -5.14
CA ASP A 240 7.27 10.27 -5.14
C ASP A 240 7.34 9.70 -3.72
N ASP A 241 7.32 8.37 -3.58
CA ASP A 241 7.31 7.70 -2.27
C ASP A 241 8.50 8.07 -1.38
N ALA A 242 9.69 8.27 -1.97
CA ALA A 242 10.89 8.63 -1.23
C ALA A 242 10.83 10.07 -0.71
N THR A 243 10.36 10.99 -1.56
CA THR A 243 10.17 12.40 -1.22
C THR A 243 9.06 12.58 -0.18
N LEU A 244 7.97 11.81 -0.30
CA LEU A 244 6.89 11.81 0.68
C LEU A 244 7.38 11.32 2.05
N ALA A 245 8.16 10.23 2.10
CA ALA A 245 8.74 9.72 3.34
C ALA A 245 9.68 10.75 3.99
N ARG A 246 10.43 11.51 3.19
CA ARG A 246 11.25 12.64 3.67
C ARG A 246 10.38 13.73 4.29
N TYR A 247 9.31 14.17 3.60
CA TYR A 247 8.38 15.16 4.14
C TYR A 247 7.75 14.71 5.46
N GLN A 248 7.37 13.44 5.57
CA GLN A 248 6.87 12.88 6.82
C GLN A 248 7.91 12.95 7.94
N GLY A 249 9.16 12.59 7.64
CA GLY A 249 10.27 12.71 8.59
C GLY A 249 10.54 14.14 9.03
N ASP A 250 10.47 15.10 8.11
CA ASP A 250 10.67 16.52 8.40
C ASP A 250 9.55 17.07 9.30
N ILE A 251 8.29 16.82 8.97
CA ILE A 251 7.14 17.22 9.80
C ILE A 251 7.25 16.63 11.21
N ALA A 252 7.54 15.33 11.33
CA ALA A 252 7.66 14.67 12.62
C ALA A 252 8.79 15.27 13.48
N ARG A 253 9.92 15.61 12.85
CA ARG A 253 11.07 16.24 13.52
C ARG A 253 10.75 17.67 13.96
N THR A 254 10.16 18.47 13.06
CA THR A 254 9.78 19.86 13.37
C THR A 254 8.75 19.92 14.49
N LEU A 255 7.69 19.10 14.42
CA LEU A 255 6.64 19.09 15.43
C LEU A 255 7.12 18.56 16.79
N SER A 256 8.05 17.59 16.81
CA SER A 256 8.64 17.13 18.07
C SER A 256 9.52 18.19 18.77
N ALA A 257 9.91 19.27 18.06
CA ALA A 257 10.63 20.39 18.63
C ALA A 257 9.70 21.52 19.14
N VAL A 258 8.40 21.42 18.90
CA VAL A 258 7.41 22.43 19.31
C VAL A 258 7.13 22.32 20.82
N PRO A 259 7.23 23.42 21.59
CA PRO A 259 6.82 23.41 23.00
C PRO A 259 5.36 22.98 23.15
N GLY A 260 5.11 22.03 24.03
CA GLY A 260 3.78 21.44 24.21
C GLY A 260 3.57 20.12 23.45
N ILE A 261 4.49 19.72 22.58
CA ILE A 261 4.48 18.41 21.89
C ILE A 261 5.64 17.58 22.43
N THR A 262 5.33 16.42 23.01
CA THR A 262 6.33 15.49 23.54
C THR A 262 6.86 14.57 22.46
N ARG A 263 6.01 14.18 21.49
CA ARG A 263 6.39 13.33 20.37
C ARG A 263 5.44 13.51 19.20
N ALA A 264 5.98 13.56 17.99
CA ALA A 264 5.23 13.46 16.76
C ALA A 264 5.76 12.29 15.91
N TYR A 265 4.87 11.42 15.46
CA TYR A 265 5.25 10.28 14.61
C TYR A 265 4.12 9.87 13.68
N TRP A 266 4.47 9.21 12.57
CA TRP A 266 3.50 8.74 11.60
C TRP A 266 3.12 7.28 11.89
N LEU A 267 1.82 7.03 12.07
CA LEU A 267 1.27 5.67 12.18
C LEU A 267 1.09 5.04 10.79
N THR A 268 0.68 5.85 9.82
CA THR A 268 0.50 5.44 8.41
C THR A 268 0.97 6.57 7.48
N ARG A 269 0.86 6.38 6.16
CA ARG A 269 1.18 7.43 5.16
C ARG A 269 0.34 8.71 5.29
N ALA A 270 -0.83 8.65 5.93
CA ALA A 270 -1.75 9.79 6.08
C ALA A 270 -2.31 9.92 7.51
N THR A 271 -1.63 9.35 8.50
CA THR A 271 -2.03 9.40 9.91
C THR A 271 -0.86 9.82 10.78
N LEU A 272 -0.90 11.06 11.26
CA LEU A 272 0.06 11.64 12.18
C LEU A 272 -0.46 11.48 13.61
N VAL A 273 0.37 11.01 14.52
CA VAL A 273 0.06 10.87 15.95
C VAL A 273 0.92 11.86 16.72
N ILE A 274 0.28 12.57 17.65
CA ILE A 274 0.88 13.61 18.49
C ILE A 274 0.64 13.26 19.96
N ASP A 275 1.73 12.99 20.67
CA ASP A 275 1.79 12.97 22.12
C ASP A 275 2.09 14.38 22.61
N ARG A 276 1.29 14.91 23.53
CA ARG A 276 1.36 16.31 23.98
C ARG A 276 1.16 16.43 25.48
N ASP A 277 1.77 17.45 26.06
CA ASP A 277 1.50 17.98 27.39
C ASP A 277 0.81 19.36 27.33
N GLY A 278 0.98 20.09 26.23
CA GLY A 278 0.32 21.36 25.93
C GLY A 278 -1.18 21.22 25.59
N SER A 279 -1.93 22.30 25.77
CA SER A 279 -3.36 22.33 25.44
C SER A 279 -3.60 22.30 23.93
N ASP A 280 -4.74 21.75 23.51
CA ASP A 280 -5.14 21.70 22.10
C ASP A 280 -5.11 23.08 21.43
N GLN A 281 -5.51 24.15 22.15
CA GLN A 281 -5.51 25.52 21.62
C GLN A 281 -4.11 26.02 21.28
N LEU A 282 -3.08 25.56 22.01
CA LEU A 282 -1.70 25.97 21.82
C LEU A 282 -1.00 25.17 20.72
N VAL A 283 -1.18 23.85 20.72
CA VAL A 283 -0.45 22.97 19.78
C VAL A 283 -1.13 22.87 18.41
N TRP A 284 -2.46 23.00 18.34
CA TRP A 284 -3.20 22.75 17.10
C TRP A 284 -2.86 23.72 15.96
N PRO A 285 -2.76 25.04 16.18
CA PRO A 285 -2.38 25.97 15.11
C PRO A 285 -0.99 25.65 14.53
N LEU A 286 -0.04 25.27 15.38
CA LEU A 286 1.34 24.95 14.99
C LEU A 286 1.40 23.67 14.15
N ILE A 287 0.64 22.64 14.53
CA ILE A 287 0.49 21.40 13.76
C ILE A 287 -0.06 21.71 12.36
N CYS A 288 -1.08 22.56 12.27
CA CYS A 288 -1.69 22.90 10.99
C CYS A 288 -0.80 23.76 10.12
N THR A 289 -0.09 24.75 10.68
CA THR A 289 0.89 25.54 9.91
C THR A 289 1.96 24.66 9.29
N GLU A 290 2.45 23.65 10.01
CA GLU A 290 3.46 22.74 9.47
C GLU A 290 2.87 21.79 8.41
N LEU A 291 1.70 21.20 8.65
CA LEU A 291 1.06 20.28 7.69
C LEU A 291 0.63 21.00 6.39
N GLU A 292 0.15 22.24 6.47
CA GLU A 292 -0.29 23.01 5.30
C GLU A 292 0.86 23.40 4.37
N ARG A 293 2.09 23.43 4.88
CA ARG A 293 3.29 23.66 4.08
C ARG A 293 3.52 22.55 3.05
N TYR A 294 3.00 21.33 3.29
CA TYR A 294 3.18 20.16 2.44
C TYR A 294 1.86 19.79 1.75
N PRO A 295 1.66 20.16 0.46
CA PRO A 295 0.37 19.96 -0.23
C PRO A 295 -0.12 18.51 -0.25
N ALA A 296 0.79 17.54 -0.37
CA ALA A 296 0.49 16.11 -0.37
C ALA A 296 0.02 15.57 1.00
N LEU A 297 0.32 16.27 2.10
CA LEU A 297 0.07 15.81 3.48
C LEU A 297 -0.95 16.67 4.24
N ARG A 298 -1.41 17.80 3.67
CA ARG A 298 -2.34 18.75 4.34
C ARG A 298 -3.70 18.17 4.73
N THR A 299 -4.13 17.07 4.08
CA THR A 299 -5.39 16.35 4.38
C THR A 299 -5.18 15.15 5.31
N SER A 300 -3.97 15.01 5.89
CA SER A 300 -3.66 13.92 6.82
C SER A 300 -4.53 13.98 8.08
N ARG A 301 -4.92 12.81 8.58
CA ARG A 301 -5.62 12.68 9.86
C ARG A 301 -4.63 12.81 11.01
N VAL A 302 -4.94 13.65 11.99
CA VAL A 302 -4.12 13.87 13.19
C VAL A 302 -4.82 13.23 14.39
N GLN A 303 -4.12 12.30 15.04
CA GLN A 303 -4.49 11.74 16.34
C GLN A 303 -3.81 12.55 17.44
N LEU A 304 -4.61 13.05 18.36
CA LEU A 304 -4.21 13.81 19.52
C LEU A 304 -4.39 12.91 20.75
N ASN A 305 -3.29 12.39 21.30
CA ASN A 305 -3.29 11.52 22.48
C ASN A 305 -3.56 12.28 23.78
N PRO A 306 -4.18 11.67 24.80
CA PRO A 306 -4.46 12.37 26.06
C PRO A 306 -3.18 12.90 26.69
N ARG A 307 -3.29 14.05 27.38
CA ARG A 307 -2.14 14.60 28.12
C ARG A 307 -1.81 13.67 29.29
N PRO A 308 -0.53 13.52 29.65
CA PRO A 308 -0.15 12.68 30.78
C PRO A 308 -0.80 13.21 32.07
N GLY A 309 -1.55 12.36 32.76
CA GLY A 309 -2.23 12.71 34.00
C GLY A 309 -3.52 13.52 33.86
N SER A 310 -4.08 13.66 32.65
CA SER A 310 -5.41 14.25 32.43
C SER A 310 -6.47 13.19 32.07
N GLU A 311 -7.75 13.51 32.28
CA GLU A 311 -8.89 12.72 31.80
C GLU A 311 -9.29 13.05 30.35
N ASP A 312 -8.38 13.62 29.55
CA ASP A 312 -8.71 13.92 28.16
C ASP A 312 -8.95 12.62 27.38
N ALA A 313 -9.86 12.66 26.41
CA ALA A 313 -10.03 11.57 25.47
C ALA A 313 -9.05 11.72 24.29
N VAL A 314 -8.75 10.60 23.62
CA VAL A 314 -8.09 10.64 22.31
C VAL A 314 -8.98 11.41 21.34
N ARG A 315 -8.40 12.39 20.66
CA ARG A 315 -9.11 13.24 19.70
C ARG A 315 -8.58 13.06 18.29
N TRP A 316 -9.48 13.05 17.32
CA TRP A 316 -9.15 12.97 15.91
C TRP A 316 -9.52 14.27 15.22
N ARG A 317 -8.58 14.85 14.48
CA ARG A 317 -8.78 16.13 13.79
C ARG A 317 -8.07 16.14 12.44
N GLN A 318 -8.43 17.09 11.58
CA GLN A 318 -7.79 17.37 10.30
C GLN A 318 -7.66 18.88 10.12
N CYS A 319 -6.54 19.33 9.54
CA CYS A 319 -6.31 20.75 9.30
C CYS A 319 -7.07 21.26 8.07
N ARG A 320 -7.25 20.39 7.06
CA ARG A 320 -8.06 20.66 5.88
C ARG A 320 -8.91 19.43 5.56
N THR A 321 -10.20 19.65 5.33
CA THR A 321 -11.11 18.64 4.79
C THR A 321 -11.03 18.64 3.25
N VAL A 322 -11.24 17.47 2.64
CA VAL A 322 -11.29 17.31 1.17
C VAL A 322 -12.53 17.99 0.60
#